data_AF-A0A7K6MZL2-F1
#
_entry.id   AF-A0A7K6MZL2-F1
#
_cell.length_a   1.000
_cell.length_b   1.000
_cell.length_c   1.000
_cell.angle_alpha   90.00
_cell.angle_beta   90.00
_cell.angle_gamma   90.00
#
_symmetry.space_group_name_H-M   'P 1'
#
loop_
_entity.id
_entity.type
_entity.pdbx_description
1 polymer ?
#
loop_
_entity_poly.entity_id
_entity_poly.type
_entity_poly.pdbx_seq_one_letter_code
_entity_poly.pdbx_strand_id
1 'polypeptide(L)'
;IVTARLTWACPISPRQKGFIRASGCSKNLKLLQLMVKYAKREHCELGVVFVDIAKAFDTICHQHIISGLIQRGVDPHMIHLVSDTYKNITTYIG
;
A
#
# COMPACT_ATOMS: atom_id res chain seq x y z
N ILE A 1 -15.92 6.28 -8.36
CA ILE A 1 -15.85 7.75 -8.12
C ILE A 1 -14.98 8.07 -6.90
N VAL A 2 -15.27 7.49 -5.72
CA VAL A 2 -14.48 7.71 -4.47
C VAL A 2 -12.98 7.40 -4.63
N THR A 3 -12.63 6.21 -5.15
CA THR A 3 -11.22 5.81 -5.36
C THR A 3 -10.48 6.75 -6.31
N ALA A 4 -11.13 7.26 -7.35
CA ALA A 4 -10.48 8.16 -8.30
C ALA A 4 -10.10 9.51 -7.66
N ARG A 5 -10.98 10.07 -6.82
CA ARG A 5 -10.70 11.29 -6.04
C ARG A 5 -9.56 11.07 -5.05
N LEU A 6 -9.55 9.92 -4.37
CA LEU A 6 -8.48 9.56 -3.44
C LEU A 6 -7.14 9.33 -4.16
N THR A 7 -7.11 8.73 -5.34
CA THR A 7 -5.88 8.56 -6.12
C THR A 7 -5.23 9.90 -6.48
N TRP A 8 -6.04 10.92 -6.76
CA TRP A 8 -5.53 12.25 -7.08
C TRP A 8 -4.94 12.96 -5.85
N ALA A 9 -5.66 12.95 -4.72
CA ALA A 9 -5.20 13.59 -3.49
C ALA A 9 -4.10 12.80 -2.76
N CYS A 10 -4.06 11.49 -2.93
CA CYS A 10 -3.11 10.57 -2.32
C CYS A 10 -2.28 9.88 -3.40
N PRO A 11 -1.30 10.58 -4.01
CA PRO A 11 -0.48 9.99 -5.06
C PRO A 11 0.28 8.79 -4.51
N ILE A 12 0.10 7.66 -5.18
CA ILE A 12 0.73 6.39 -4.82
C ILE A 12 2.13 6.36 -5.46
N SER A 13 3.11 5.84 -4.72
CA SER A 13 4.46 5.63 -5.26
C SER A 13 4.42 4.83 -6.57
N PRO A 14 5.17 5.22 -7.62
CA PRO A 14 5.28 4.44 -8.86
C PRO A 14 5.80 3.01 -8.64
N ARG A 15 6.44 2.75 -7.49
CA ARG A 15 6.95 1.43 -7.09
C ARG A 15 5.89 0.55 -6.42
N GLN A 16 4.78 1.10 -5.93
CA GLN A 16 3.65 0.30 -5.44
C GLN A 16 3.12 -0.56 -6.57
N LYS A 17 2.97 -1.86 -6.33
CA LYS A 17 2.41 -2.81 -7.30
C LYS A 17 1.22 -3.60 -6.78
N GLY A 18 1.03 -3.64 -5.46
CA GLY A 18 -0.14 -4.24 -4.83
C GLY A 18 -1.34 -3.29 -4.84
N PHE A 19 -2.55 -3.86 -4.95
CA PHE A 19 -3.83 -3.14 -4.85
C PHE A 19 -4.01 -1.95 -5.81
N ILE A 20 -3.27 -1.92 -6.93
CA ILE A 20 -3.42 -0.94 -8.00
C ILE A 20 -3.67 -1.64 -9.34
N ARG A 21 -4.26 -0.92 -10.30
CA ARG A 21 -4.44 -1.41 -11.67
C ARG A 21 -3.10 -1.34 -12.43
N ALA A 22 -2.23 -2.31 -12.17
CA ALA A 22 -0.92 -2.45 -12.82
C ALA A 22 -0.62 -3.92 -13.16
N SER A 23 0.51 -4.18 -13.82
CA SER A 23 1.01 -5.53 -14.19
C SER A 23 1.45 -6.41 -12.99
N GLY A 24 0.94 -6.11 -11.80
CA GLY A 24 1.29 -6.77 -10.54
C GLY A 24 2.77 -6.68 -10.21
N CYS A 25 3.25 -7.68 -9.44
CA CYS A 25 4.62 -7.72 -8.92
C CYS A 25 5.63 -8.39 -9.88
N SER A 26 5.21 -8.79 -11.08
CA SER A 26 6.04 -9.52 -12.06
C SER A 26 7.36 -8.79 -12.38
N LYS A 27 7.30 -7.47 -12.59
CA LYS A 27 8.47 -6.62 -12.84
C LYS A 27 9.43 -6.60 -11.65
N ASN A 28 8.91 -6.48 -10.43
CA ASN A 28 9.72 -6.45 -9.22
C ASN A 28 10.43 -7.80 -9.00
N LEU A 29 9.70 -8.90 -9.20
CA LEU A 29 10.26 -10.26 -9.11
C LEU A 29 11.37 -10.47 -10.16
N LYS A 30 11.12 -10.06 -11.40
CA LYS A 30 12.12 -10.17 -12.47
C LYS A 30 13.36 -9.34 -12.17
N LEU A 31 13.21 -8.13 -11.64
CA LEU A 31 14.32 -7.28 -11.25
C LEU A 31 15.16 -7.93 -10.14
N LEU A 32 14.52 -8.45 -9.09
CA LEU A 32 15.21 -9.17 -8.01
C LEU A 32 15.97 -10.38 -8.55
N GLN A 33 15.36 -11.17 -9.44
CA GLN A 33 16.03 -12.30 -10.10
C GLN A 33 17.28 -11.86 -10.88
N LEU A 34 17.21 -10.73 -11.60
CA LEU A 34 18.33 -10.20 -12.36
C LEU A 34 19.46 -9.72 -11.43
N MET A 35 19.12 -9.04 -10.34
CA MET A 35 20.10 -8.61 -9.32
C MET A 35 20.83 -9.82 -8.71
N VAL A 36 20.11 -10.87 -8.34
CA VAL A 36 20.70 -12.11 -7.82
C VAL A 36 21.61 -12.77 -8.84
N LYS A 37 21.19 -12.84 -10.12
CA LYS A 37 22.03 -13.40 -11.19
C LYS A 37 23.30 -12.59 -11.43
N TYR A 38 23.19 -11.27 -11.40
CA TYR A 38 24.32 -10.36 -11.56
C TYR A 38 25.33 -10.54 -10.43
N ALA A 39 24.89 -10.51 -9.18
CA ALA A 39 25.77 -10.69 -8.02
C ALA A 39 26.54 -12.02 -8.06
N LYS A 40 25.86 -13.10 -8.48
CA LYS A 40 26.50 -14.41 -8.71
C LYS A 40 27.56 -14.39 -9.80
N ARG A 41 27.32 -13.66 -10.90
CA ARG A 41 28.23 -13.57 -12.05
C ARG A 41 29.47 -12.74 -11.73
N GLU A 42 29.29 -11.63 -11.03
CA GLU A 42 30.37 -10.69 -10.69
C GLU A 42 31.08 -11.04 -9.38
N HIS A 43 30.68 -12.13 -8.71
CA HIS A 43 31.21 -12.55 -7.41
C HIS A 43 31.16 -11.42 -6.35
N CYS A 44 30.08 -10.63 -6.36
CA CYS A 44 29.88 -9.54 -5.41
C CYS A 44 28.72 -9.81 -4.46
N GLU A 45 28.71 -9.11 -3.33
CA GLU A 45 27.68 -9.26 -2.30
C GLU A 45 26.38 -8.54 -2.69
N LEU A 46 25.25 -9.15 -2.34
CA LEU A 46 23.91 -8.56 -2.50
C LEU A 46 23.12 -8.72 -1.22
N GLY A 47 22.88 -7.60 -0.52
CA GLY A 47 21.96 -7.54 0.61
C GLY A 47 20.52 -7.32 0.16
N VAL A 48 19.58 -8.10 0.69
CA VAL A 48 18.13 -7.93 0.47
C VAL A 48 17.41 -8.01 1.81
N VAL A 49 16.58 -7.02 2.12
CA VAL A 49 15.77 -6.97 3.34
C VAL A 49 14.30 -7.12 2.97
N PHE A 50 13.64 -8.11 3.55
CA PHE A 50 12.19 -8.30 3.45
C PHE A 50 11.54 -7.78 4.73
N VAL A 51 10.68 -6.77 4.59
CA VAL A 51 9.93 -6.17 5.70
C VAL A 51 8.47 -6.52 5.53
N ASP A 52 7.84 -7.01 6.60
CA ASP A 52 6.42 -7.34 6.64
C ASP A 52 5.76 -6.72 7.88
N ILE A 53 4.49 -6.31 7.73
CA ILE A 53 3.69 -5.72 8.82
C ILE A 53 2.62 -6.74 9.20
N ALA A 54 2.81 -7.38 10.36
CA ALA A 54 1.87 -8.36 10.88
C ALA A 54 0.47 -7.76 11.06
N LYS A 55 -0.55 -8.41 10.52
CA LYS A 55 -1.96 -8.00 10.64
C LYS A 55 -2.18 -6.53 10.28
N ALA A 56 -1.59 -6.06 9.17
CA ALA A 56 -1.63 -4.65 8.79
C ALA A 56 -3.05 -4.04 8.77
N PHE A 57 -4.06 -4.80 8.33
CA PHE A 57 -5.44 -4.30 8.30
C PHE A 57 -6.09 -4.23 9.70
N ASP A 58 -5.67 -5.07 10.64
CA ASP A 58 -6.22 -5.10 12.00
C ASP A 58 -5.48 -4.14 12.95
N THR A 59 -4.20 -3.87 12.67
CA THR A 59 -3.29 -3.16 13.60
C THR A 59 -3.10 -1.69 13.28
N ILE A 60 -3.45 -1.24 12.07
CA ILE A 60 -3.39 0.17 11.72
C ILE A 60 -4.53 0.91 12.45
N CYS A 61 -4.15 1.83 13.35
CA CYS A 61 -5.13 2.68 14.03
C CYS A 61 -5.89 3.56 13.03
N HIS A 62 -7.23 3.55 13.11
CA HIS A 62 -8.08 4.33 12.21
C HIS A 62 -7.80 5.84 12.28
N GLN A 63 -7.38 6.36 13.45
CA GLN A 63 -6.99 7.77 13.59
C GLN A 63 -5.78 8.14 12.71
N HIS A 64 -4.85 7.20 12.47
CA HIS A 64 -3.71 7.43 11.57
C HIS A 64 -4.17 7.53 10.11
N ILE A 65 -5.17 6.74 9.70
CA ILE A 65 -5.75 6.83 8.36
C ILE A 65 -6.36 8.22 8.16
N ILE A 66 -7.21 8.67 9.09
CA ILE A 66 -7.86 9.98 9.03
C ILE A 66 -6.83 11.12 9.03
N SER A 67 -5.85 11.07 9.94
CA SER A 67 -4.77 12.06 9.99
C SER A 67 -4.00 12.12 8.67
N GLY A 68 -3.72 10.96 8.07
CA GLY A 68 -3.04 10.87 6.78
C GLY A 68 -3.84 11.43 5.60
N LEU A 69 -5.18 11.41 5.65
CA LEU A 69 -6.06 12.03 4.66
C LEU A 69 -6.14 13.55 4.84
N ILE A 70 -6.21 14.04 6.10
CA ILE A 70 -6.18 15.47 6.42
C ILE A 70 -4.88 16.09 5.93
N GLN A 71 -3.73 15.46 6.22
CA GLN A 71 -2.42 15.95 5.78
C GLN A 71 -2.28 16.02 4.25
N ARG A 72 -3.04 15.21 3.52
CA ARG A 72 -3.07 15.20 2.05
C ARG A 72 -4.09 16.16 1.45
N GLY A 73 -4.75 16.97 2.27
CA GLY A 73 -5.74 17.95 1.81
C GLY A 73 -6.98 17.32 1.19
N VAL A 74 -7.34 16.10 1.61
CA VAL A 74 -8.55 15.44 1.13
C VAL A 74 -9.77 16.21 1.64
N ASP A 75 -10.74 16.41 0.75
CA ASP A 75 -12.02 17.07 1.03
C ASP A 75 -12.71 16.51 2.30
N PRO A 76 -13.16 17.35 3.25
CA PRO A 76 -13.76 16.89 4.51
C PRO A 76 -14.91 15.90 4.33
N HIS A 77 -15.76 16.09 3.30
CA HIS A 77 -16.87 15.17 3.03
C HIS A 77 -16.39 13.76 2.68
N MET A 78 -15.27 13.65 1.95
CA MET A 78 -14.63 12.38 1.64
C MET A 78 -13.98 11.74 2.88
N ILE A 79 -13.39 12.54 3.76
CA ILE A 79 -12.83 12.06 5.02
C ILE A 79 -13.93 11.50 5.91
N HIS A 80 -15.07 12.19 6.02
CA HIS A 80 -16.25 11.71 6.73
C HIS A 80 -16.75 10.38 6.17
N LEU A 81 -16.90 10.28 4.84
CA LEU A 81 -17.32 9.05 4.19
C LEU A 81 -16.40 7.87 4.53
N VAL A 82 -15.08 8.06 4.44
CA VAL A 82 -14.09 7.02 4.81
C VAL A 82 -14.20 6.68 6.29
N SER A 83 -14.31 7.68 7.17
CA SER A 83 -14.43 7.45 8.61
C SER A 83 -15.67 6.65 8.98
N ASP A 84 -16.79 6.86 8.29
CA ASP A 84 -18.04 6.17 8.55
C ASP A 84 -17.98 4.69 8.14
N THR A 85 -17.14 4.33 7.15
CA THR A 85 -16.91 2.92 6.79
C THR A 85 -16.29 2.11 7.93
N TYR A 86 -15.67 2.76 8.91
CA TYR A 86 -15.05 2.12 10.07
C TYR A 86 -15.95 2.04 11.31
N LYS A 87 -17.17 2.60 11.27
CA LYS A 87 -18.10 2.63 12.41
C LYS A 87 -19.07 1.45 12.35
N ASN A 88 -19.36 0.86 13.52
CA ASN A 88 -20.35 -0.22 13.68
C ASN A 88 -20.17 -1.40 12.69
N ILE A 89 -18.92 -1.70 12.31
CA ILE A 89 -18.65 -2.83 11.42
C ILE A 89 -18.80 -4.12 12.22
N THR A 90 -19.66 -5.01 11.74
CA THR A 90 -19.77 -6.39 12.24
C THR A 90 -19.57 -7.35 11.09
N THR A 91 -18.68 -8.33 11.25
CA THR A 91 -18.55 -9.45 10.32
C THR A 91 -19.10 -10.69 10.99
N TYR A 92 -20.17 -11.26 10.42
CA TYR A 92 -20.68 -12.55 10.85
C TYR A 92 -19.96 -13.65 10.09
N ILE A 93 -19.33 -14.57 10.81
CA ILE A 93 -18.73 -15.78 10.25
C ILE A 93 -19.54 -16.93 10.82
N GLY A 94 -20.37 -17.55 9.97
CA GLY A 94 -21.17 -18.73 10.27
C GLY A 94 -20.77 -19.87 9.36
#